data_AF-A0A8T4SD25-F1
#
_entry.id   AF-A0A8T4SD25-F1
#
_cell.length_a   1.000
_cell.length_b   1.000
_cell.length_c   1.000
_cell.angle_alpha   90.00
_cell.angle_beta   90.00
_cell.angle_gamma   90.00
#
_symmetry.space_group_name_H-M   'P 1'
#
loop_
_entity.id
_entity.type
_entity.pdbx_description
1 polymer ?
#
loop_
_entity_poly.entity_id
_entity_poly.type
_entity_poly.pdbx_seq_one_letter_code
_entity_poly.pdbx_strand_id
1 'polypeptide(L)'
;MEEKAHIFGLRTTANREEQVMDFVTSKMRKLPGNVYAIIRAQGMRGYVFVEAATRTDAEQMTARIPYARGILPKEIQYEEIDHMLEQVKIERNILKNDIVEIVSGPFKR
;
A
#
# COMPACT_ATOMS: atom_id res chain seq x y z
N MET A 1 -16.41 -22.52 -5.71
CA MET A 1 -15.04 -22.65 -5.18
C MET A 1 -14.65 -21.28 -4.70
N GLU A 2 -14.29 -21.14 -3.44
CA GLU A 2 -13.86 -19.86 -2.87
C GLU A 2 -12.49 -19.54 -3.49
N GLU A 3 -12.41 -18.50 -4.33
CA GLU A 3 -11.12 -18.03 -4.84
C GLU A 3 -10.37 -17.42 -3.65
N LYS A 4 -9.33 -18.11 -3.20
CA LYS A 4 -8.50 -17.65 -2.10
C LYS A 4 -7.58 -16.55 -2.63
N ALA A 5 -7.76 -15.34 -2.14
CA ALA A 5 -6.88 -14.22 -2.44
C ALA A 5 -5.64 -14.28 -1.53
N HIS A 6 -4.48 -13.97 -2.11
CA HIS A 6 -3.20 -13.99 -1.45
C HIS A 6 -2.55 -12.61 -1.54
N ILE A 7 -1.87 -12.18 -0.47
CA ILE A 7 -1.24 -10.86 -0.40
C ILE A 7 0.28 -10.99 -0.55
N PHE A 8 0.83 -10.21 -1.47
CA PHE A 8 2.25 -10.22 -1.79
C PHE A 8 2.86 -8.83 -1.62
N GLY A 9 4.04 -8.76 -1.01
CA GLY A 9 4.81 -7.52 -0.95
C GLY A 9 5.60 -7.29 -2.24
N LEU A 10 5.39 -6.16 -2.91
CA LEU A 10 6.17 -5.71 -4.04
C LEU A 10 7.21 -4.69 -3.56
N ARG A 11 8.50 -5.00 -3.78
CA ARG A 11 9.59 -4.05 -3.52
C ARG A 11 9.56 -2.95 -4.56
N THR A 12 9.69 -1.70 -4.13
CA THR A 12 9.73 -0.52 -4.97
C THR A 12 10.96 0.32 -4.64
N THR A 13 11.31 1.25 -5.52
CA THR A 13 12.25 2.31 -5.16
C THR A 13 11.59 3.24 -4.14
N ALA A 14 12.29 3.56 -3.06
CA ALA A 14 11.76 4.46 -2.02
C ALA A 14 11.29 5.80 -2.63
N ASN A 15 10.17 6.32 -2.16
CA ASN A 15 9.49 7.54 -2.63
C ASN A 15 8.95 7.45 -4.08
N ARG A 16 8.83 6.24 -4.64
CA ARG A 16 8.24 5.98 -5.96
C ARG A 16 7.04 5.02 -5.87
N GLU A 17 6.52 4.76 -4.68
CA GLU A 17 5.45 3.81 -4.40
C GLU A 17 4.17 4.19 -5.16
N GLU A 18 3.81 5.46 -5.12
CA GLU A 18 2.62 6.01 -5.79
C GLU A 18 2.70 5.83 -7.32
N GLN A 19 3.86 6.16 -7.91
CA GLN A 19 4.09 5.95 -9.34
C GLN A 19 4.02 4.47 -9.72
N VAL A 20 4.55 3.57 -8.89
CA VAL A 20 4.43 2.12 -9.11
C VAL A 20 2.96 1.69 -9.09
N MET A 21 2.16 2.19 -8.12
CA MET A 21 0.72 1.89 -8.09
C MET A 21 0.00 2.37 -9.35
N ASP A 22 0.30 3.58 -9.83
CA ASP A 22 -0.32 4.12 -11.04
C ASP A 22 -0.01 3.26 -12.27
N PHE A 23 1.24 2.82 -12.41
CA PHE A 23 1.65 1.96 -13.52
C PHE A 23 1.01 0.58 -13.44
N VAL A 24 0.97 -0.04 -12.26
CA VAL A 24 0.32 -1.34 -12.05
C VAL A 24 -1.18 -1.23 -12.34
N THR A 25 -1.86 -0.22 -11.79
CA THR A 25 -3.29 0.03 -12.02
C THR A 25 -3.59 0.26 -13.50
N SER A 26 -2.75 1.04 -14.19
CA SER A 26 -2.87 1.27 -15.64
C SER A 26 -2.70 -0.01 -16.46
N LYS A 27 -1.86 -0.94 -15.99
CA LYS A 27 -1.64 -2.24 -16.64
C LYS A 27 -2.81 -3.20 -16.37
N MET A 28 -3.33 -3.25 -15.14
CA MET A 28 -4.51 -4.02 -14.76
C MET A 28 -5.75 -3.64 -15.57
N ARG A 29 -5.91 -2.35 -15.91
CA ARG A 29 -7.02 -1.90 -16.78
C ARG A 29 -6.90 -2.36 -18.23
N LYS A 30 -5.69 -2.71 -18.70
CA LYS A 30 -5.42 -3.06 -20.10
C LYS A 30 -5.31 -4.56 -20.33
N LEU A 31 -4.88 -5.30 -19.32
CA LEU A 31 -4.63 -6.74 -19.40
C LEU A 31 -5.53 -7.45 -18.40
N PRO A 32 -6.32 -8.45 -18.83
CA PRO A 32 -7.02 -9.30 -17.87
C PRO A 32 -5.99 -10.05 -17.02
N GLY A 33 -6.26 -10.17 -15.72
CA GLY A 33 -5.40 -10.89 -14.80
C GLY A 33 -6.07 -11.06 -13.44
N ASN A 34 -5.59 -12.03 -12.66
CA ASN A 34 -6.15 -12.36 -11.35
C ASN A 34 -5.49 -11.55 -10.24
N VAL A 35 -5.40 -10.23 -10.44
CA VAL A 35 -4.95 -9.28 -9.43
C VAL A 35 -6.18 -8.45 -9.03
N TYR A 36 -6.48 -8.43 -7.75
CA TYR A 36 -7.72 -7.87 -7.22
C TYR A 36 -7.51 -6.45 -6.71
N ALA A 37 -6.41 -6.20 -6.01
CA ALA A 37 -6.09 -4.89 -5.44
C ALA A 37 -4.58 -4.63 -5.40
N ILE A 38 -4.23 -3.34 -5.33
CA ILE A 38 -2.91 -2.85 -4.97
C ILE A 38 -3.08 -1.77 -3.91
N ILE A 39 -2.28 -1.84 -2.85
CA ILE A 39 -2.37 -0.89 -1.75
C ILE A 39 -1.00 -0.43 -1.29
N ARG A 40 -0.91 0.86 -0.98
CA ARG A 40 0.22 1.47 -0.31
C ARG A 40 -0.10 1.56 1.17
N ALA A 41 0.66 0.84 1.98
CA ALA A 41 0.60 1.01 3.43
C ALA A 41 1.22 2.34 3.85
N GLN A 42 0.51 3.08 4.71
CA GLN A 42 1.04 4.32 5.27
C GLN A 42 2.19 4.01 6.24
N GLY A 43 3.24 4.83 6.23
CA GLY A 43 4.41 4.65 7.09
C GLY A 43 5.50 3.71 6.59
N MET A 44 5.23 2.89 5.56
CA MET A 44 6.25 2.01 4.97
C MET A 44 6.82 2.58 3.67
N ARG A 45 8.15 2.63 3.58
CA ARG A 45 8.90 3.15 2.41
C ARG A 45 9.51 2.00 1.63
N GLY A 46 9.42 2.06 0.30
CA GLY A 46 10.00 1.11 -0.64
C GLY A 46 9.18 -0.16 -0.85
N TYR A 47 7.89 -0.16 -0.47
CA TYR A 47 7.02 -1.33 -0.59
C TYR A 47 5.59 -0.92 -0.92
N VAL A 48 4.91 -1.76 -1.69
CA VAL A 48 3.46 -1.76 -1.90
C VAL A 48 2.96 -3.20 -1.80
N PHE A 49 1.69 -3.40 -1.48
CA PHE A 49 1.09 -4.72 -1.37
C PHE A 49 0.15 -4.99 -2.55
N VAL A 50 0.19 -6.21 -3.06
CA VAL A 50 -0.59 -6.66 -4.22
C VAL A 50 -1.40 -7.87 -3.81
N GLU A 51 -2.71 -7.81 -4.00
CA GLU A 51 -3.65 -8.89 -3.76
C GLU A 51 -3.91 -9.64 -5.07
N ALA A 52 -3.67 -10.94 -5.11
CA ALA A 52 -3.81 -11.75 -6.33
C ALA A 52 -4.18 -13.21 -6.02
N ALA A 53 -4.71 -13.92 -7.02
CA ALA A 53 -5.05 -15.35 -6.89
C ALA A 53 -3.81 -16.23 -6.74
N THR A 54 -2.70 -15.88 -7.41
CA THR A 54 -1.45 -16.60 -7.31
C THR A 54 -0.27 -15.66 -7.32
N ARG A 55 0.88 -16.15 -6.82
CA ARG A 55 2.15 -15.43 -6.91
C ARG A 55 2.53 -15.13 -8.37
N THR A 56 2.28 -16.07 -9.27
CA THR A 56 2.58 -15.92 -10.70
C THR A 56 1.78 -14.77 -11.31
N ASP A 57 0.49 -14.64 -10.95
CA ASP A 57 -0.37 -13.55 -11.42
C ASP A 57 0.16 -12.19 -10.95
N ALA A 58 0.56 -12.10 -9.68
CA ALA A 58 1.16 -10.90 -9.12
C ALA A 58 2.50 -10.56 -9.80
N GLU A 59 3.36 -11.55 -10.04
CA GLU A 59 4.65 -11.37 -10.73
C GLU A 59 4.45 -10.90 -12.17
N GLN A 60 3.51 -11.50 -12.91
CA GLN A 60 3.18 -11.10 -14.28
C GLN A 60 2.63 -9.68 -14.35
N MET A 61 1.75 -9.31 -13.42
CA MET A 61 1.15 -7.98 -13.38
C MET A 61 2.19 -6.92 -13.00
N THR A 62 3.11 -7.23 -12.10
CA THR A 62 4.16 -6.29 -11.65
C THR A 62 5.44 -6.32 -12.51
N ALA A 63 5.55 -7.28 -13.43
CA ALA A 63 6.68 -7.39 -14.35
C ALA A 63 6.80 -6.16 -15.27
N ARG A 64 8.06 -5.72 -15.46
CA ARG A 64 8.45 -4.59 -16.33
C ARG A 64 7.83 -3.25 -15.93
N ILE A 65 7.34 -3.13 -14.69
CA ILE A 65 6.91 -1.84 -14.14
C ILE A 65 8.15 -1.05 -13.71
N PRO A 66 8.32 0.22 -14.16
CA PRO A 66 9.41 1.07 -13.71
C PRO A 66 9.42 1.18 -12.18
N TYR A 67 10.63 1.19 -11.59
CA TYR A 67 10.86 1.30 -10.14
C TYR A 67 10.40 0.12 -9.29
N ALA A 68 9.66 -0.85 -9.84
CA ALA A 68 9.36 -2.12 -9.18
C ALA A 68 10.60 -3.04 -9.24
N ARG A 69 10.97 -3.61 -8.09
CA ARG A 69 12.15 -4.47 -7.92
C ARG A 69 11.81 -5.95 -7.71
N GLY A 70 10.53 -6.29 -7.82
CA GLY A 70 10.02 -7.67 -7.75
C GLY A 70 9.33 -8.00 -6.43
N ILE A 71 8.61 -9.11 -6.45
CA ILE A 71 7.78 -9.60 -5.36
C ILE A 71 8.64 -10.32 -4.30
N LEU A 72 8.24 -10.19 -3.04
CA LEU A 72 8.81 -10.92 -1.93
C LEU A 72 8.40 -12.39 -1.98
N PRO A 73 9.31 -13.32 -1.63
CA PRO A 73 9.03 -14.75 -1.76
C PRO A 73 7.97 -15.28 -0.78
N LYS A 74 7.76 -14.58 0.33
CA LYS A 74 6.82 -14.95 1.38
C LYS A 74 5.50 -14.22 1.16
N GLU A 75 4.41 -14.96 1.28
CA GLU A 75 3.07 -14.39 1.40
C GLU A 75 2.93 -13.64 2.73
N ILE A 76 2.13 -12.58 2.71
CA ILE A 76 1.87 -11.72 3.85
C ILE A 76 0.44 -12.00 4.32
N GLN A 77 0.27 -12.20 5.63
CA GLN A 77 -1.07 -12.37 6.20
C GLN A 77 -1.74 -11.01 6.37
N TYR A 78 -3.07 -10.96 6.29
CA TYR A 78 -3.81 -9.70 6.37
C TYR A 78 -3.57 -8.98 7.72
N GLU A 79 -3.48 -9.75 8.81
CA GLU A 79 -3.22 -9.25 10.16
C GLU A 79 -1.89 -8.49 10.27
N GLU A 80 -0.91 -8.82 9.41
CA GLU A 80 0.40 -8.15 9.37
C GLU A 80 0.30 -6.76 8.73
N ILE A 81 -0.73 -6.47 7.93
CA ILE A 81 -0.89 -5.18 7.23
C ILE A 81 -2.07 -4.36 7.74
N ASP A 82 -3.00 -4.97 8.47
CA ASP A 82 -4.25 -4.35 8.95
C ASP A 82 -4.02 -3.01 9.66
N HIS A 83 -3.11 -2.98 10.63
CA HIS A 83 -2.72 -1.78 11.37
C HIS A 83 -2.09 -0.67 10.51
N MET A 84 -1.64 -0.98 9.29
CA MET A 84 -1.10 -0.02 8.33
C MET A 84 -2.16 0.52 7.36
N LEU A 85 -3.30 -0.18 7.26
CA LEU A 85 -4.47 0.20 6.50
C LEU A 85 -5.43 1.06 7.32
N GLU A 86 -5.44 0.88 8.65
CA GLU A 86 -6.09 1.78 9.57
C GLU A 86 -5.47 3.18 9.45
N GLN A 87 -6.13 4.05 8.68
CA GLN A 87 -5.99 5.47 8.87
C GLN A 87 -6.48 5.75 10.29
N VAL A 88 -5.55 5.96 11.22
CA VAL A 88 -5.87 6.54 12.52
C VAL A 88 -6.36 7.96 12.24
N LYS A 89 -7.64 8.09 11.84
CA LYS A 89 -8.39 9.33 11.94
C LYS A 89 -8.48 9.58 13.42
N ILE A 90 -7.46 10.21 13.97
CA ILE A 90 -7.59 10.90 15.23
C ILE A 90 -8.56 12.04 14.90
N GLU A 91 -9.87 11.79 14.99
CA GLU A 91 -10.85 12.85 15.07
C GLU A 91 -10.53 13.65 16.33
N ARG A 92 -9.72 14.70 16.16
CA ARG A 92 -9.54 15.70 17.20
C ARG A 92 -10.77 16.57 17.16
N ASN A 93 -11.77 16.19 17.95
CA ASN A 93 -12.91 17.05 18.21
C ASN A 93 -12.44 18.19 19.13
N ILE A 94 -11.99 19.30 18.55
CA ILE A 94 -11.57 20.48 19.31
C ILE A 94 -12.81 21.25 19.71
N LEU A 95 -13.08 21.31 21.02
CA LEU A 95 -14.22 22.00 21.61
C LEU A 95 -13.80 23.35 22.22
N LYS A 96 -14.80 24.19 22.45
CA LYS A 96 -14.58 25.49 23.11
C LYS A 96 -14.06 25.24 24.53
N ASN A 97 -12.94 25.89 24.87
CA ASN A 97 -12.17 25.76 26.12
C ASN A 97 -11.18 24.58 26.19
N ASP A 98 -10.96 23.85 25.09
CA ASP A 98 -9.89 22.85 25.06
C ASP A 98 -8.52 23.53 25.11
N ILE A 99 -7.62 22.95 25.91
CA ILE A 99 -6.21 23.35 25.96
C ILE A 99 -5.48 22.58 24.87
N VAL A 100 -4.91 23.31 23.91
CA VAL A 100 -4.19 22.73 22.76
C VAL A 100 -2.74 23.18 22.76
N GLU A 101 -1.85 22.34 22.21
CA GLU A 101 -0.43 22.65 22.02
C GLU A 101 -0.13 22.84 20.53
N ILE A 102 0.72 23.83 20.23
CA ILE A 102 1.17 24.11 18.86
C ILE A 102 2.31 23.14 18.50
N VAL A 103 2.00 22.13 17.69
CA VAL A 103 2.96 21.07 17.31
C VAL A 103 3.94 21.43 16.18
N SER A 104 3.73 22.56 15.49
CA SER A 104 4.54 23.00 14.33
C SER A 104 4.51 24.52 14.12
N GLY A 105 5.57 25.08 13.51
CA GLY A 105 5.67 26.50 13.15
C GLY A 105 6.43 27.36 14.18
N PRO A 106 6.46 28.69 13.99
CA PRO A 106 7.27 29.63 14.79
C PRO A 106 6.95 29.65 16.29
N PHE A 107 5.75 29.18 16.66
CA PHE A 107 5.26 29.15 18.05
C PHE A 107 5.39 27.77 18.69
N LYS A 108 6.04 26.81 18.03
CA LYS A 108 6.49 25.56 18.67
C LYS A 108 7.68 25.90 19.57
N ARG A 109 7.46 25.93 20.88
CA ARG A 109 8.51 26.04 21.90
C ARG A 109 8.51 24.81 22.78
#